data_AF-A0A345IJU5-F1
#
_entry.id   AF-A0A345IJU5-F1
#
_cell.length_a   1.000
_cell.length_b   1.000
_cell.length_c   1.000
_cell.angle_alpha   90.00
_cell.angle_beta   90.00
_cell.angle_gamma   90.00
#
_symmetry.space_group_name_H-M   'P 1'
#
loop_
_entity.id
_entity.type
_entity.pdbx_description
1 polymer ?
#
loop_
_entity_poly.entity_id
_entity_poly.type
_entity_poly.pdbx_seq_one_letter_code
_entity_poly.pdbx_strand_id
1 'polypeptide(L)'
;MLLPLSAALLAGCGSLIRIPIESETTRFNRNPYYLKNLGGDARVDAWVSLGGPNHGTDFALACLTTSCTEMRQGSTFLAALNSVDETPGAVRYGTWWSPCDGIINPDSSVALSGATNTKAACLTHSALHDDATVYGQVRDFIHR
;
A
#
# COMPACT_ATOMS: atom_id res chain seq x y z
N MET A 1 11.05 -15.15 30.75
CA MET A 1 10.15 -16.07 30.04
C MET A 1 9.47 -15.25 28.95
N LEU A 2 10.01 -15.37 27.72
CA LEU A 2 9.55 -14.90 26.40
C LEU A 2 9.21 -13.40 26.18
N LEU A 3 10.17 -12.69 25.56
CA LEU A 3 9.97 -11.44 24.80
C LEU A 3 9.27 -11.74 23.45
N PRO A 4 8.39 -10.88 22.91
CA PRO A 4 8.15 -10.83 21.47
C PRO A 4 9.11 -9.83 20.82
N LEU A 5 9.85 -10.31 19.81
CA LEU A 5 10.83 -9.62 18.99
C LEU A 5 10.31 -8.25 18.49
N SER A 6 10.76 -7.17 19.13
CA SER A 6 10.78 -5.82 18.58
C SER A 6 12.25 -5.41 18.47
N ALA A 7 12.62 -4.90 17.30
CA ALA A 7 13.95 -4.38 16.89
C ALA A 7 15.05 -5.42 16.59
N ALA A 8 15.48 -5.47 15.32
CA ALA A 8 16.85 -5.08 14.91
C ALA A 8 17.16 -5.52 13.47
N LEU A 9 17.48 -4.57 12.58
CA LEU A 9 18.71 -4.68 11.80
C LEU A 9 19.19 -3.26 11.40
N LEU A 10 20.44 -2.97 11.77
CA LEU A 10 21.18 -1.72 11.59
C LEU A 10 21.92 -1.66 10.25
N ALA A 11 22.08 -0.42 9.76
CA ALA A 11 23.27 0.22 9.16
C ALA A 11 23.91 -0.29 7.85
N GLY A 12 24.09 0.67 6.92
CA GLY A 12 25.26 0.76 6.02
C GLY A 12 24.97 0.70 4.52
N CYS A 13 25.10 1.85 3.83
CA CYS A 13 25.22 2.03 2.37
C CYS A 13 24.16 1.38 1.44
N GLY A 14 23.29 2.22 0.85
CA GLY A 14 22.52 1.90 -0.37
C GLY A 14 21.02 1.71 -0.16
N SER A 15 20.30 2.83 0.01
CA SER A 15 18.85 3.00 -0.21
C SER A 15 17.89 1.96 0.39
N LEU A 16 17.53 2.17 1.66
CA LEU A 16 16.35 1.57 2.31
C LEU A 16 15.40 2.71 2.70
N ILE A 17 14.18 2.75 2.16
CA ILE A 17 13.09 3.52 2.79
C ILE A 17 12.03 2.54 3.24
N ARG A 18 12.16 2.14 4.51
CA ARG A 18 11.11 1.57 5.34
C ARG A 18 10.32 2.74 5.91
N ILE A 19 9.02 2.85 5.62
CA ILE A 19 8.13 3.74 6.38
C ILE A 19 7.29 2.86 7.31
N PRO A 20 7.29 3.14 8.63
CA PRO A 20 6.57 2.34 9.61
C PRO A 20 5.06 2.28 9.31
N ILE A 21 4.49 1.11 9.59
CA ILE A 21 3.04 0.87 9.67
C ILE A 21 2.56 1.53 10.97
N GLU A 22 2.55 2.86 11.02
CA GLU A 22 1.85 3.62 12.04
C GLU A 22 1.76 5.06 11.55
N SER A 23 0.62 5.40 10.94
CA SER A 23 0.28 6.80 10.80
C SER A 23 -1.22 6.97 10.78
N GLU A 24 -1.71 7.67 11.79
CA GLU A 24 -3.07 8.14 11.94
C GLU A 24 -3.63 8.69 10.62
N THR A 25 -4.60 7.96 10.08
CA THR A 25 -5.74 8.33 9.22
C THR A 25 -5.54 9.22 7.97
N THR A 26 -4.35 9.79 7.72
CA THR A 26 -4.11 10.76 6.63
C THR A 26 -3.02 10.35 5.63
N ARG A 27 -2.16 9.35 5.91
CA ARG A 27 -1.06 8.98 4.98
C ARG A 27 -1.36 7.82 4.05
N PHE A 28 -2.50 7.14 4.21
CA PHE A 28 -2.78 5.88 3.51
C PHE A 28 -2.74 6.02 1.97
N ASN A 29 -3.05 7.20 1.43
CA ASN A 29 -3.07 7.47 -0.02
C ASN A 29 -1.95 8.42 -0.50
N ARG A 30 -0.98 8.77 0.35
CA ARG A 30 0.07 9.76 0.01
C ARG A 30 1.33 9.17 -0.61
N ASN A 31 1.51 7.85 -0.53
CA ASN A 31 2.73 7.20 -1.04
C ASN A 31 2.82 7.18 -2.58
N PRO A 32 1.79 6.75 -3.34
CA PRO A 32 1.81 6.92 -4.79
C PRO A 32 1.86 8.40 -5.21
N TYR A 33 1.27 9.30 -4.42
CA TYR A 33 1.38 10.74 -4.67
C TYR A 33 2.82 11.23 -4.52
N TYR A 34 3.56 10.76 -3.51
CA TYR A 34 4.98 11.07 -3.31
C TYR A 34 5.85 10.54 -4.47
N LEU A 35 5.62 9.31 -4.91
CA LEU A 35 6.32 8.72 -6.05
C LEU A 35 6.06 9.51 -7.33
N LYS A 36 4.81 9.92 -7.57
CA LYS A 36 4.37 10.59 -8.80
C LYS A 36 4.70 12.09 -8.87
N ASN A 37 4.57 12.81 -7.76
CA ASN A 37 4.52 14.27 -7.78
C ASN A 37 5.68 14.94 -7.04
N LEU A 38 6.43 14.19 -6.21
CA LEU A 38 7.44 14.76 -5.31
C LEU A 38 8.83 14.15 -5.53
N GLY A 39 9.05 13.46 -6.65
CA GLY A 39 10.34 12.86 -7.01
C GLY A 39 10.74 11.66 -6.15
N GLY A 40 9.76 10.95 -5.59
CA GLY A 40 10.00 9.76 -4.78
C GLY A 40 10.51 8.56 -5.57
N ASP A 41 10.21 8.51 -6.87
CA ASP A 41 10.66 7.48 -7.81
C ASP A 41 12.19 7.34 -7.88
N ALA A 42 12.93 8.43 -7.68
CA ALA A 42 14.39 8.42 -7.63
C ALA A 42 14.97 7.94 -6.28
N ARG A 43 14.13 7.69 -5.27
CA ARG A 43 14.53 7.39 -3.88
C ARG A 43 14.01 6.06 -3.37
N VAL A 44 12.99 5.51 -4.01
CA VAL A 44 12.30 4.30 -3.57
C VAL A 44 12.62 3.18 -4.55
N ASP A 45 13.19 2.10 -4.05
CA ASP A 45 13.48 0.92 -4.87
C ASP A 45 12.24 0.02 -5.05
N ALA A 46 11.43 -0.09 -4.00
CA ALA A 46 10.23 -0.92 -3.98
C ALA A 46 9.10 -0.25 -3.18
N TRP A 47 7.87 -0.33 -3.70
CA TRP A 47 6.65 0.12 -3.04
C TRP A 47 5.69 -1.06 -2.88
N VAL A 48 5.16 -1.21 -1.67
CA VAL A 48 4.24 -2.29 -1.30
C VAL A 48 2.98 -1.71 -0.70
N SER A 49 1.83 -2.25 -1.12
CA SER A 49 0.52 -1.90 -0.61
C SER A 49 -0.26 -3.13 -0.16
N LEU A 50 -0.75 -3.13 1.08
CA LEU A 50 -1.53 -4.21 1.67
C LEU A 50 -2.96 -3.69 1.90
N GLY A 51 -3.92 -4.14 1.10
CA GLY A 51 -5.28 -3.60 1.12
C GLY A 51 -5.32 -2.11 0.79
N GLY A 52 -4.53 -1.65 -0.18
CA GLY A 52 -4.57 -0.24 -0.59
C GLY A 52 -5.80 0.08 -1.44
N PRO A 53 -6.56 1.16 -1.15
CA PRO A 53 -7.70 1.62 -1.94
C PRO A 53 -7.19 2.40 -3.15
N ASN A 54 -6.39 1.76 -3.99
CA ASN A 54 -5.67 2.38 -5.10
C ASN A 54 -6.63 2.99 -6.16
N HIS A 55 -7.80 2.38 -6.34
CA HIS A 55 -8.94 2.94 -7.09
C HIS A 55 -10.13 3.29 -6.19
N GLY A 56 -9.88 3.40 -4.89
CA GLY A 56 -10.85 3.82 -3.88
C GLY A 56 -11.56 2.66 -3.20
N THR A 57 -12.50 3.02 -2.32
CA THR A 57 -13.38 2.07 -1.65
C THR A 57 -14.74 2.67 -1.30
N ASP A 58 -15.79 1.84 -1.31
CA ASP A 58 -17.12 2.22 -0.83
C ASP A 58 -17.17 2.51 0.67
N PHE A 59 -16.28 1.90 1.46
CA PHE A 59 -16.24 2.15 2.91
C PHE A 59 -15.96 3.64 3.24
N ALA A 60 -15.30 4.35 2.33
CA ALA A 60 -15.02 5.78 2.47
C ALA A 60 -16.27 6.67 2.42
N LEU A 61 -17.44 6.13 2.06
CA LEU A 61 -18.73 6.83 2.17
C LEU A 61 -19.22 6.93 3.63
N ALA A 62 -18.71 6.08 4.52
CA ALA A 62 -19.08 6.08 5.94
C ALA A 62 -18.43 7.21 6.77
N CYS A 63 -17.61 8.06 6.14
CA CYS A 63 -16.91 9.14 6.82
C CYS A 63 -16.78 10.41 5.95
N LEU A 64 -16.54 11.54 6.62
CA LEU A 64 -16.61 12.89 6.02
C LEU A 64 -15.28 13.65 6.04
N THR A 65 -14.17 13.01 6.42
CA THR A 65 -12.87 13.66 6.39
C THR A 65 -12.39 13.86 4.95
N THR A 66 -11.41 14.75 4.76
CA THR A 66 -10.77 14.94 3.44
C THR A 66 -10.24 13.62 2.90
N SER A 67 -9.56 12.82 3.72
CA SER A 67 -9.03 11.52 3.31
C SER A 67 -10.13 10.54 2.89
N CYS A 68 -11.29 10.55 3.56
CA CYS A 68 -12.42 9.76 3.10
C CYS A 68 -12.93 10.23 1.74
N THR A 69 -13.03 11.55 1.55
CA THR A 69 -13.45 12.11 0.24
C THR A 69 -12.46 11.74 -0.87
N GLU A 70 -11.15 11.77 -0.60
CA GLU A 70 -10.10 11.38 -1.52
C GLU A 70 -10.11 9.87 -1.81
N MET A 71 -10.46 9.01 -0.84
CA MET A 71 -10.53 7.55 -1.00
C MET A 71 -11.82 7.03 -1.66
N ARG A 72 -12.81 7.89 -1.91
CA ARG A 72 -14.03 7.48 -2.62
C ARG A 72 -13.72 7.11 -4.07
N GLN A 73 -14.33 6.04 -4.55
CA GLN A 73 -14.22 5.65 -5.96
C GLN A 73 -14.63 6.81 -6.88
N GLY A 74 -13.81 7.09 -7.90
CA GLY A 74 -14.02 8.20 -8.82
C GLY A 74 -13.76 9.61 -8.25
N SER A 75 -13.13 9.73 -7.06
CA SER A 75 -12.74 11.04 -6.53
C SER A 75 -11.81 11.77 -7.50
N THR A 76 -11.87 13.11 -7.50
CA THR A 76 -10.95 13.92 -8.32
C THR A 76 -9.48 13.69 -7.96
N PHE A 77 -9.21 13.38 -6.69
CA PHE A 77 -7.87 13.01 -6.22
C PHE A 77 -7.39 11.71 -6.87
N LEU A 78 -8.15 10.62 -6.80
CA LEU A 78 -7.76 9.34 -7.39
C LEU A 78 -7.72 9.40 -8.91
N ALA A 79 -8.66 10.13 -9.53
CA ALA A 79 -8.64 10.37 -10.97
C ALA A 79 -7.35 11.08 -11.41
N ALA A 80 -6.94 12.14 -10.70
CA ALA A 80 -5.68 12.81 -10.97
C ALA A 80 -4.47 11.91 -10.70
N LEU A 81 -4.48 11.19 -9.57
CA LEU A 81 -3.39 10.30 -9.15
C LEU A 81 -3.17 9.16 -10.15
N ASN A 82 -4.23 8.63 -10.77
CA ASN A 82 -4.18 7.49 -11.69
C ASN A 82 -4.32 7.90 -13.17
N SER A 83 -4.22 9.20 -13.50
CA SER A 83 -4.50 9.72 -14.84
C SER A 83 -3.49 9.34 -15.93
N VAL A 84 -2.30 8.87 -15.55
CA VAL A 84 -1.22 8.55 -16.49
C VAL A 84 -0.74 7.11 -16.23
N ASP A 85 0.44 6.98 -15.64
CA ASP A 85 1.03 5.70 -15.26
C ASP A 85 0.74 5.43 -13.78
N GLU A 86 0.24 4.23 -13.51
CA GLU A 86 -0.03 3.77 -12.16
C GLU A 86 1.25 3.39 -11.42
N THR A 87 2.28 2.98 -12.15
CA THR A 87 3.53 2.45 -11.60
C THR A 87 4.75 3.10 -12.25
N PRO A 88 4.91 4.44 -12.12
CA PRO A 88 5.95 5.18 -12.82
C PRO A 88 7.36 4.84 -12.34
N GLY A 89 8.31 5.02 -13.26
CA GLY A 89 9.74 4.93 -12.99
C GLY A 89 10.26 3.50 -12.91
N ALA A 90 11.41 3.34 -12.27
CA ALA A 90 12.06 2.04 -12.07
C ALA A 90 11.62 1.35 -10.76
N VAL A 91 10.73 1.98 -9.99
CA VAL A 91 10.27 1.44 -8.70
C VAL A 91 9.52 0.14 -8.93
N ARG A 92 9.76 -0.86 -8.08
CA ARG A 92 9.03 -2.13 -8.12
C ARG A 92 7.77 -2.01 -7.29
N TYR A 93 6.61 -2.14 -7.93
CA TYR A 93 5.31 -2.02 -7.25
C TYR A 93 4.71 -3.40 -6.95
N GLY A 94 4.28 -3.62 -5.72
CA GLY A 94 3.59 -4.82 -5.27
C GLY A 94 2.31 -4.49 -4.51
N THR A 95 1.22 -5.18 -4.82
CA THR A 95 -0.04 -5.05 -4.09
C THR A 95 -0.50 -6.40 -3.57
N TRP A 96 -1.13 -6.39 -2.39
CA TRP A 96 -1.78 -7.54 -1.80
C TRP A 96 -3.21 -7.20 -1.45
N TRP A 97 -4.14 -8.04 -1.86
CA TRP A 97 -5.56 -7.90 -1.58
C TRP A 97 -6.13 -9.20 -1.06
N SER A 98 -7.24 -9.14 -0.33
CA SER A 98 -7.91 -10.31 0.22
C SER A 98 -9.39 -10.32 -0.15
N PRO A 99 -9.97 -11.48 -0.52
CA PRO A 99 -11.40 -11.60 -0.77
C PRO A 99 -12.29 -11.46 0.48
N CYS A 100 -11.68 -11.32 1.66
CA CYS A 100 -12.38 -11.15 2.93
C CYS A 100 -12.05 -9.80 3.59
N ASP A 101 -11.43 -8.89 2.83
CA ASP A 101 -11.24 -7.52 3.25
C ASP A 101 -12.61 -6.80 3.24
N GLY A 102 -13.18 -6.56 4.43
CA GLY A 102 -14.44 -5.84 4.57
C GLY A 102 -14.32 -4.32 4.42
N ILE A 103 -13.11 -3.78 4.34
CA ILE A 103 -12.84 -2.33 4.32
C ILE A 103 -12.54 -1.84 2.91
N ILE A 104 -11.85 -2.63 2.10
CA ILE A 104 -11.44 -2.25 0.75
C ILE A 104 -12.27 -2.99 -0.27
N ASN A 105 -13.51 -2.51 -0.42
CA ASN A 105 -14.45 -3.03 -1.41
C ASN A 105 -14.73 -2.00 -2.51
N PRO A 106 -14.82 -2.43 -3.78
CA PRO A 106 -14.61 -3.80 -4.27
C PRO A 106 -13.13 -4.22 -4.28
N ASP A 107 -12.82 -5.50 -4.04
CA ASP A 107 -11.44 -6.03 -4.04
C ASP A 107 -10.61 -5.66 -5.29
N SER A 108 -11.30 -5.53 -6.43
CA SER A 108 -10.69 -5.15 -7.70
C SER A 108 -10.04 -3.76 -7.69
N SER A 109 -10.37 -2.90 -6.71
CA SER A 109 -9.82 -1.56 -6.57
C SER A 109 -8.40 -1.51 -5.99
N VAL A 110 -7.86 -2.66 -5.57
CA VAL A 110 -6.51 -2.75 -4.99
C VAL A 110 -5.43 -2.90 -6.06
N ALA A 111 -5.73 -3.54 -7.18
CA ALA A 111 -4.72 -3.82 -8.20
C ALA A 111 -4.20 -2.52 -8.85
N LEU A 112 -2.94 -2.50 -9.28
CA LEU A 112 -2.38 -1.44 -10.12
C LEU A 112 -1.86 -2.04 -11.43
N SER A 113 -2.05 -1.32 -12.53
CA SER A 113 -1.41 -1.62 -13.81
C SER A 113 0.10 -1.52 -13.68
N GLY A 114 0.83 -2.55 -14.16
CA GLY A 114 2.29 -2.64 -14.08
C GLY A 114 2.85 -3.13 -12.73
N ALA A 115 2.01 -3.35 -11.71
CA ALA A 115 2.42 -3.92 -10.44
C ALA A 115 2.39 -5.46 -10.42
N THR A 116 3.13 -6.06 -9.48
CA THR A 116 2.87 -7.45 -9.04
C THR A 116 1.64 -7.44 -8.13
N ASN A 117 0.48 -7.85 -8.67
CA ASN A 117 -0.77 -7.89 -7.91
C ASN A 117 -1.01 -9.30 -7.34
N THR A 118 -1.05 -9.41 -6.01
CA THR A 118 -1.09 -10.69 -5.30
C THR A 118 -2.41 -10.85 -4.55
N LYS A 119 -3.11 -11.96 -4.80
CA LYS A 119 -4.25 -12.36 -3.99
C LYS A 119 -3.78 -13.11 -2.76
N ALA A 120 -4.12 -12.63 -1.58
CA ALA A 120 -3.91 -13.31 -0.30
C ALA A 120 -5.04 -14.32 0.00
N ALA A 121 -4.88 -15.06 1.10
CA ALA A 121 -5.96 -15.87 1.67
C ALA A 121 -7.15 -14.98 2.09
N CYS A 122 -8.26 -15.60 2.50
CA CYS A 122 -9.38 -14.92 3.13
C CYS A 122 -8.93 -14.35 4.50
N LEU A 123 -8.59 -13.06 4.51
CA LEU A 123 -8.03 -12.30 5.62
C LEU A 123 -8.87 -11.03 5.78
N THR A 124 -9.10 -10.60 7.02
CA THR A 124 -9.65 -9.27 7.26
C THR A 124 -8.63 -8.19 6.87
N HIS A 125 -9.08 -6.94 6.74
CA HIS A 125 -8.21 -5.82 6.39
C HIS A 125 -6.94 -5.72 7.26
N SER A 126 -7.10 -5.87 8.59
CA SER A 126 -5.97 -5.84 9.51
C SER A 126 -5.09 -7.09 9.40
N ALA A 127 -5.68 -8.27 9.16
CA ALA A 127 -4.93 -9.50 9.05
C ALA A 127 -3.95 -9.50 7.85
N LEU A 128 -4.14 -8.66 6.82
CA LEU A 128 -3.16 -8.52 5.74
C LEU A 128 -1.77 -8.08 6.22
N HIS A 129 -1.67 -7.22 7.24
CA HIS A 129 -0.36 -6.79 7.76
C HIS A 129 0.18 -7.66 8.89
N ASP A 130 -0.68 -8.44 9.55
CA ASP A 130 -0.31 -9.35 10.63
C ASP A 130 0.02 -10.77 10.14
N ASP A 131 -0.42 -11.15 8.94
CA ASP A 131 -0.27 -12.51 8.41
C ASP A 131 1.20 -12.82 8.02
N ALA A 132 1.72 -13.93 8.56
CA ALA A 132 3.10 -14.35 8.33
C ALA A 132 3.38 -14.75 6.87
N THR A 133 2.37 -15.23 6.14
CA THR A 133 2.50 -15.57 4.72
C THR A 133 2.62 -14.31 3.89
N VAL A 134 1.76 -13.32 4.12
CA VAL A 134 1.83 -12.00 3.45
C VAL A 134 3.17 -11.34 3.76
N TYR A 135 3.61 -11.36 5.03
CA TYR A 135 4.93 -10.86 5.41
C TYR A 135 6.07 -11.53 4.62
N GLY A 136 6.06 -12.86 4.52
CA GLY A 136 7.05 -13.61 3.75
C GLY A 136 7.08 -13.21 2.27
N GLN A 137 5.90 -13.09 1.65
CA GLN A 137 5.77 -12.65 0.26
C GLN A 137 6.28 -11.22 0.05
N VAL A 138 5.99 -10.31 0.97
CA VAL A 138 6.46 -8.92 0.92
C VAL A 138 7.98 -8.86 1.08
N ARG A 139 8.54 -9.59 2.05
CA ARG A 139 9.99 -9.69 2.26
C ARG A 139 10.69 -10.20 1.00
N ASP A 140 10.17 -11.26 0.40
CA ASP A 140 10.75 -11.83 -0.81
C ASP A 140 10.56 -10.89 -2.01
N PHE A 141 9.44 -10.15 -2.07
CA PHE A 141 9.23 -9.10 -3.06
C PHE A 141 10.31 -8.03 -3.00
N ILE A 142 10.62 -7.48 -1.82
CA ILE A 142 11.57 -6.37 -1.68
C ILE A 142 13.03 -6.77 -1.88
N HIS A 143 13.39 -8.05 -1.72
CA HIS A 143 14.78 -8.54 -1.90
C HIS A 143 15.09 -9.09 -3.30
N ARG A 144 14.21 -8.87 -4.27
CA ARG A 144 14.47 -9.21 -5.68
C ARG A 144 15.41 -8.24 -6.37
#